data_AF-A0A7K3ZRV4-F1
#
_entry.id   AF-A0A7K3ZRV4-F1
#
_cell.length_a   1.000
_cell.length_b   1.000
_cell.length_c   1.000
_cell.angle_alpha   90.00
_cell.angle_beta   90.00
_cell.angle_gamma   90.00
#
_symmetry.space_group_name_H-M   'P 1'
#
loop_
_entity.id
_entity.type
_entity.pdbx_description
1 polymer ?
#
loop_
_entity_poly.entity_id
_entity_poly.type
_entity_poly.pdbx_seq_one_letter_code
_entity_poly.pdbx_strand_id
1 'polypeptide(L)' 'MTVVGQEDEVNTMSRIKKICEKCGNDEVFVWMVQTRGGDEAMTQFMRCTKCNHTFREYA' A
#
# COMPACT_ATOMS: atom_id res chain seq x y z
N MET A 1 -15.61 29.15 6.67
CA MET A 1 -14.97 28.08 7.47
C MET A 1 -15.67 26.79 7.12
N THR A 2 -15.20 26.08 6.10
CA THR A 2 -15.83 24.83 5.67
C THR A 2 -15.20 23.72 6.46
N VAL A 3 -15.94 23.26 7.46
CA VAL A 3 -15.66 22.04 8.21
C VAL A 3 -15.98 20.90 7.25
N VAL A 4 -14.95 20.20 6.76
CA VAL A 4 -15.13 18.98 5.97
C VAL A 4 -15.42 17.85 6.95
N GLY A 5 -16.60 17.23 6.77
CA GLY A 5 -17.12 16.11 7.54
C GLY A 5 -16.14 14.93 7.61
N GLN A 6 -16.03 14.34 8.79
CA GLN A 6 -16.74 13.11 9.16
C GLN A 6 -16.09 11.84 8.56
N GLU A 7 -15.35 11.15 9.46
CA GLU A 7 -15.36 9.70 9.68
C GLU A 7 -14.95 8.78 8.51
N ASP A 8 -13.64 8.73 8.23
CA ASP A 8 -13.03 7.55 7.58
C ASP A 8 -11.59 7.35 8.11
N GLU A 9 -11.48 7.11 9.42
CA GLU A 9 -10.20 6.81 10.10
C GLU A 9 -9.62 5.43 9.73
N VAL A 10 -10.16 4.77 8.69
CA VAL A 10 -9.88 3.36 8.37
C VAL A 10 -9.21 3.21 6.99
N ASN A 11 -8.43 4.18 6.47
CA ASN A 11 -7.67 3.93 5.21
C ASN A 11 -6.58 4.93 4.80
N THR A 12 -5.73 5.40 5.72
CA THR A 12 -4.57 6.20 5.30
C THR A 12 -3.57 5.44 4.40
N MET A 13 -3.69 4.12 4.28
CA MET A 13 -2.94 3.31 3.32
C MET A 13 -3.67 3.24 1.98
N SER A 14 -3.01 3.71 0.90
CA SER A 14 -3.53 3.58 -0.46
C SER A 14 -3.75 2.10 -0.82
N ARG A 15 -4.93 1.76 -1.35
CA ARG A 15 -5.23 0.42 -1.87
C ARG A 15 -5.17 0.43 -3.39
N ILE A 16 -4.56 -0.59 -3.98
CA ILE A 16 -4.52 -0.79 -5.43
C ILE A 16 -5.08 -2.15 -5.80
N LYS A 17 -5.52 -2.27 -7.05
CA LYS A 17 -5.95 -3.54 -7.64
C LYS A 17 -4.74 -4.34 -8.12
N LYS A 18 -4.31 -5.33 -7.35
CA LYS A 18 -3.22 -6.26 -7.67
C LYS A 18 -3.57 -7.65 -7.15
N ILE A 19 -3.41 -8.65 -8.02
CA ILE A 19 -3.66 -10.05 -7.67
C ILE A 19 -2.59 -10.55 -6.69
N CYS A 20 -3.02 -11.02 -5.52
CA CYS A 20 -2.15 -11.70 -4.58
C CYS A 20 -1.87 -13.14 -5.03
N GLU A 21 -0.61 -13.46 -5.28
CA GLU A 21 -0.13 -14.79 -5.68
C GLU A 21 -0.45 -15.91 -4.68
N LYS A 22 -0.70 -15.58 -3.40
CA LYS A 22 -1.04 -16.57 -2.36
C LYS A 22 -2.52 -16.93 -2.30
N CYS A 23 -3.41 -15.96 -2.42
CA CYS A 23 -4.84 -16.16 -2.13
C CYS A 23 -5.78 -15.74 -3.26
N GLY A 24 -5.25 -15.18 -4.35
CA GLY A 24 -6.02 -14.70 -5.49
C GLY A 24 -6.84 -13.45 -5.22
N ASN A 25 -6.56 -12.70 -4.16
CA ASN A 25 -7.26 -11.44 -3.88
C ASN A 25 -6.84 -10.34 -4.85
N ASP A 26 -7.78 -9.51 -5.32
CA ASP A 26 -7.49 -8.38 -6.22
C ASP A 26 -7.07 -7.10 -5.48
N GLU A 27 -7.22 -7.02 -4.15
CA GLU A 27 -6.91 -5.81 -3.40
C GLU A 27 -5.66 -5.96 -2.52
N VAL A 28 -4.76 -4.99 -2.62
CA VAL A 28 -3.58 -4.89 -1.75
C VAL A 28 -3.39 -3.44 -1.29
N PHE A 29 -2.91 -3.27 -0.07
CA PHE A 29 -2.37 -2.00 0.42
C PHE A 29 -1.02 -1.76 -0.23
N VAL A 30 -0.78 -0.55 -0.71
CA VAL A 30 0.53 -0.13 -1.23
C VAL A 30 1.01 1.10 -0.45
N TRP A 31 2.29 1.10 -0.09
CA TRP A 31 2.96 2.27 0.45
C TRP A 31 4.40 2.32 -0.02
N MET A 32 4.89 3.53 -0.24
CA MET A 32 6.27 3.78 -0.67
C MET A 32 7.10 4.15 0.56
N VAL A 33 8.26 3.52 0.70
CA VAL A 33 9.20 3.86 1.76
C VAL A 33 10.42 4.51 1.13
N GLN A 34 10.69 5.76 1.51
CA GLN A 34 11.93 6.43 1.15
C GLN A 34 13.06 5.87 2.01
N THR A 35 13.91 5.01 1.46
CA THR A 35 15.18 4.66 2.10
C THR A 35 16.11 5.86 2.01
N ARG A 36 16.64 6.31 3.16
CA ARG A 36 17.63 7.41 3.22
C ARG A 36 18.98 6.89 2.77
N GLY A 37 19.17 6.77 1.45
CA GLY A 37 20.42 6.36 0.82
C GLY A 37 20.36 6.72 -0.66
N GLY A 38 21.13 7.73 -1.08
CA GLY A 38 21.02 8.42 -2.36
C GLY A 38 21.39 7.63 -3.63
N ASP A 39 21.16 6.32 -3.68
CA ASP A 39 21.46 5.47 -4.85
C ASP A 39 20.44 4.33 -5.08
N GLU A 40 19.42 4.16 -4.23
CA GLU A 40 18.41 3.09 -4.40
C GLU A 40 17.04 3.67 -4.78
N ALA A 41 16.44 3.09 -5.81
CA ALA A 41 15.12 3.48 -6.28
C ALA A 41 14.05 3.29 -5.18
N MET A 42 12.99 4.12 -5.25
CA MET A 42 11.88 4.05 -4.29
C MET A 42 11.31 2.63 -4.22
N THR A 43 11.39 2.02 -3.05
CA THR A 43 10.81 0.68 -2.85
C THR A 43 9.33 0.82 -2.53
N GLN A 44 8.49 0.22 -3.37
CA GLN A 44 7.06 0.11 -3.11
C GLN A 44 6.79 -1.19 -2.37
N PHE A 45 6.12 -1.10 -1.22
CA PHE A 45 5.66 -2.25 -0.46
C PHE A 45 4.19 -2.47 -0.74
N MET A 46 3.82 -3.71 -1.01
CA MET A 46 2.46 -4.14 -1.26
C MET A 46 2.07 -5.21 -0.24
N ARG A 47 0.90 -5.10 0.39
CA ARG A 47 0.39 -6.06 1.37
C ARG A 47 -1.04 -6.44 1.08
N CYS A 48 -1.29 -7.73 0.93
CA CYS A 48 -2.63 -8.25 0.71
C CYS A 48 -3.57 -7.91 1.87
N THR A 49 -4.76 -7.39 1.56
CA THR A 49 -5.78 -7.06 2.56
C THR A 49 -6.43 -8.31 3.18
N LYS A 50 -6.34 -9.46 2.49
CA LYS A 50 -6.99 -10.72 2.89
C LYS A 50 -6.06 -11.69 3.62
N CYS A 51 -4.93 -12.02 3.01
CA CYS A 51 -3.98 -13.01 3.57
C CYS A 51 -2.77 -12.36 4.26
N ASN A 52 -2.68 -11.03 4.22
CA ASN A 52 -1.62 -10.30 4.90
C ASN A 52 -0.20 -10.62 4.39
N HIS A 53 -0.10 -11.16 3.18
CA HIS A 53 1.16 -11.40 2.47
C HIS A 53 1.73 -10.08 1.98
N THR A 54 2.99 -9.79 2.32
CA THR A 54 3.70 -8.57 1.93
C THR A 54 4.80 -8.89 0.93
N PHE A 55 4.84 -8.17 -0.18
CA PHE A 55 5.86 -8.26 -1.21
C PHE A 55 6.32 -6.84 -1.60
N ARG A 56 7.52 -6.73 -2.15
CA ARG A 56 8.13 -5.44 -2.51
C ARG A 56 8.41 -5.40 -4.00
N GLU A 57 8.12 -4.27 -4.62
CA GLU A 57 8.46 -4.00 -6.01
C GLU A 57 9.54 -2.91 -6.02
N TYR A 58 10.65 -3.19 -6.70
CA TYR A 58 11.68 -2.21 -6.98
C TYR A 58 11.21 -1.45 -8.23
N ALA A 59 10.96 -0.15 -8.08
CA ALA A 59 10.63 0.74 -9.20
C ALA A 59 11.90 1.16 -9.96
#